data_AF-A0A956F312-F1
#
_entry.id   AF-A0A956F312-F1
#
_cell.length_a   1.000
_cell.length_b   1.000
_cell.length_c   1.000
_cell.angle_alpha   90.00
_cell.angle_beta   90.00
_cell.angle_gamma   90.00
#
_symmetry.space_group_name_H-M   'P 1'
#
loop_
_entity.id
_entity.type
_entity.pdbx_description
1 polymer ?
#
loop_
_entity_poly.entity_id
_entity_poly.type
_entity_poly.pdbx_seq_one_letter_code
_entity_poly.pdbx_strand_id
1 'polypeptide(L)'
;MPPRYAESPELLRSLRLRDNLLDKTFAEEVWPLASYARLFYPGRTDLMFRPVVGDQPFDAVLETAAGTLIKHIEVTLALDGAAGYQAHLRMQHIVTHGHVSFATMPLARNRATGEVSHSEAIMVSPDVERAEELDRIRTAALRKAAKRYPPHTALIVEYERQRVRDQAGYECVQDCCEALFAEIAGTFNELALVDGGGVFGSQHPGASHAA
;
A
#
# COMPACT_ATOMS: atom_id res chain seq x y z
N MET A 1 -15.88 23.68 10.77
CA MET A 1 -15.04 22.47 10.67
C MET A 1 -15.59 21.64 9.53
N PRO A 2 -14.78 21.20 8.55
CA PRO A 2 -15.25 20.18 7.61
C PRO A 2 -15.66 18.92 8.41
N PRO A 3 -16.75 18.24 8.00
CA PRO A 3 -17.20 17.03 8.69
C PRO A 3 -16.08 16.00 8.69
N ARG A 4 -15.87 15.32 9.82
CA ARG A 4 -14.90 14.22 9.87
C ARG A 4 -15.42 13.10 8.95
N TYR A 5 -14.54 12.43 8.20
CA TYR A 5 -14.93 11.34 7.30
C TYR A 5 -15.85 10.32 7.99
N ALA A 6 -15.57 9.96 9.25
CA ALA A 6 -16.37 9.01 10.04
C ALA A 6 -17.81 9.46 10.35
N GLU A 7 -18.13 10.74 10.18
CA GLU A 7 -19.43 11.35 10.52
C GLU A 7 -20.33 11.51 9.29
N SER A 8 -19.83 11.22 8.07
CA SER A 8 -20.60 11.26 6.83
C SER A 8 -20.58 9.90 6.12
N PRO A 9 -21.72 9.19 6.08
CA PRO A 9 -21.84 7.93 5.32
C PRO A 9 -21.48 8.08 3.85
N GLU A 10 -21.74 9.26 3.26
CA GLU A 10 -21.40 9.57 1.87
C GLU A 10 -19.89 9.68 1.66
N LEU A 11 -19.18 10.36 2.58
CA LEU A 11 -17.71 10.44 2.52
C LEU A 11 -17.06 9.08 2.79
N LEU A 12 -17.59 8.28 3.72
CA LEU A 12 -17.12 6.91 3.95
C LEU A 12 -17.33 6.02 2.72
N ARG A 13 -18.48 6.13 2.07
CA ARG A 13 -18.76 5.42 0.81
C ARG A 13 -17.76 5.83 -0.26
N SER A 14 -17.58 7.14 -0.47
CA SER A 14 -16.68 7.68 -1.48
C SER A 14 -15.23 7.23 -1.27
N LEU A 15 -14.76 7.26 -0.01
CA LEU A 15 -13.43 6.78 0.36
C LEU A 15 -13.26 5.26 0.16
N ARG A 16 -14.25 4.45 0.55
CA ARG A 16 -14.23 2.99 0.36
C ARG A 16 -14.17 2.60 -1.11
N LEU A 17 -14.95 3.29 -1.94
CA LEU A 17 -15.04 2.99 -3.37
C LEU A 17 -13.96 3.68 -4.20
N ARG A 18 -13.27 4.67 -3.62
CA ARG A 18 -12.32 5.56 -4.30
C ARG A 18 -12.99 6.25 -5.50
N ASP A 19 -14.20 6.75 -5.27
CA ASP A 19 -15.12 7.23 -6.33
C ASP A 19 -14.62 8.50 -7.03
N ASN A 20 -13.70 9.24 -6.42
CA ASN A 20 -13.11 10.45 -7.00
C ASN A 20 -11.59 10.47 -6.87
N LEU A 21 -10.95 11.36 -7.64
CA LEU A 21 -9.49 11.48 -7.69
C LEU A 21 -8.88 11.77 -6.32
N LEU A 22 -9.53 12.60 -5.51
CA LEU A 22 -8.99 13.01 -4.20
C LEU A 22 -8.99 11.84 -3.22
N ASP A 23 -10.08 11.07 -3.16
CA ASP A 23 -10.17 9.88 -2.30
C ASP A 23 -9.23 8.78 -2.78
N LYS A 24 -9.06 8.63 -4.10
CA LYS A 24 -8.09 7.70 -4.68
C LYS A 24 -6.66 8.09 -4.32
N THR A 25 -6.26 9.34 -4.59
CA THR A 25 -4.92 9.84 -4.23
C THR A 25 -4.68 9.76 -2.73
N PHE A 26 -5.68 10.06 -1.90
CA PHE A 26 -5.55 9.91 -0.46
C PHE A 26 -5.27 8.47 -0.06
N ALA A 27 -6.07 7.52 -0.55
CA ALA A 27 -5.95 6.11 -0.17
C ALA A 27 -4.70 5.44 -0.75
N GLU A 28 -4.32 5.77 -1.99
CA GLU A 28 -3.26 5.05 -2.72
C GLU A 28 -1.87 5.70 -2.58
N GLU A 29 -1.79 7.00 -2.28
CA GLU A 29 -0.52 7.74 -2.22
C GLU A 29 -0.30 8.37 -0.84
N VAL A 30 -1.27 9.13 -0.32
CA VAL A 30 -1.08 9.92 0.91
C VAL A 30 -1.07 9.03 2.16
N TRP A 31 -1.96 8.04 2.23
CA TRP A 31 -2.08 7.17 3.41
C TRP A 31 -0.84 6.29 3.63
N PRO A 32 -0.31 5.57 2.61
CA PRO A 32 0.94 4.84 2.75
C PRO A 32 2.13 5.76 3.11
N LEU A 33 2.17 6.95 2.53
CA LEU A 33 3.19 7.96 2.83
C LEU A 33 3.13 8.43 4.29
N ALA A 34 1.93 8.66 4.82
CA ALA A 34 1.73 9.04 6.21
C ALA A 34 2.14 7.93 7.18
N SER A 35 1.82 6.67 6.86
CA SER A 35 2.27 5.50 7.62
C SER A 35 3.79 5.42 7.64
N TYR A 36 4.44 5.52 6.49
CA TYR A 36 5.89 5.56 6.36
C TYR A 36 6.51 6.70 7.19
N ALA A 37 6.01 7.94 7.05
CA ALA A 37 6.51 9.10 7.77
C ALA A 37 6.44 8.92 9.30
N ARG A 38 5.30 8.43 9.81
CA ARG A 38 5.09 8.20 11.25
C ARG A 38 6.10 7.22 11.84
N LEU A 39 6.55 6.27 11.04
CA LEU A 39 7.34 5.12 11.49
C LEU A 39 8.84 5.35 11.33
N PHE A 40 9.28 5.95 10.23
CA PHE A 40 10.70 6.22 9.96
C PHE A 40 11.20 7.54 10.52
N TYR A 41 10.30 8.50 10.74
CA TYR A 41 10.65 9.84 11.18
C TYR A 41 9.88 10.23 12.46
N PRO A 42 9.86 9.36 13.50
CA PRO A 42 9.09 9.64 14.71
C PRO A 42 9.60 10.91 15.38
N GLY A 43 8.69 11.84 15.66
CA GLY A 43 9.00 13.09 16.36
C GLY A 43 9.81 14.12 15.55
N ARG A 44 10.12 13.85 14.28
CA ARG A 44 10.80 14.82 13.41
C ARG A 44 9.82 15.92 12.99
N THR A 45 10.15 17.17 13.30
CA THR A 45 9.36 18.36 12.96
C THR A 45 10.04 19.25 11.93
N ASP A 46 11.27 18.91 11.54
CA ASP A 46 12.12 19.63 10.60
C ASP A 46 12.02 19.08 9.16
N LEU A 47 11.17 18.07 8.96
CA LEU A 47 10.98 17.38 7.69
C LEU A 47 9.56 17.58 7.17
N MET A 48 9.43 17.66 5.85
CA MET A 48 8.16 17.78 5.16
C MET A 48 8.05 16.72 4.06
N PHE A 49 6.96 15.95 4.12
CA PHE A 49 6.54 15.06 3.06
C PHE A 49 5.55 15.81 2.17
N ARG A 50 5.92 16.01 0.90
CA ARG A 50 5.10 16.74 -0.04
C ARG A 50 4.71 15.83 -1.21
N PRO A 51 3.42 15.43 -1.30
CA PRO A 51 2.88 14.82 -2.50
C PRO A 51 3.08 15.74 -3.71
N VAL A 52 3.38 15.16 -4.86
CA VAL A 52 3.56 15.90 -6.11
C VAL A 52 2.48 15.45 -7.09
N VAL A 53 1.71 16.40 -7.60
CA VAL A 53 0.66 16.14 -8.60
C VAL A 53 1.21 16.55 -9.96
N GLY A 54 1.25 15.62 -10.91
CA GLY A 54 1.77 15.87 -12.25
C GLY A 54 2.27 14.62 -12.96
N ASP A 55 3.09 14.82 -13.99
CA ASP A 55 3.66 13.76 -14.84
C ASP A 55 5.10 13.38 -14.44
N GLN A 56 5.49 13.68 -13.20
CA GLN A 56 6.77 13.26 -12.67
C GLN A 56 6.75 11.76 -12.33
N PRO A 57 7.90 11.06 -12.40
CA PRO A 57 7.96 9.62 -12.18
C PRO A 57 7.97 9.24 -10.69
N PHE A 58 7.47 10.10 -9.80
CA PHE A 58 7.45 9.87 -8.35
C PHE A 58 6.21 10.53 -7.72
N ASP A 59 5.68 9.94 -6.66
CA ASP A 59 4.44 10.40 -6.03
C ASP A 59 4.67 11.50 -4.98
N ALA A 60 5.85 11.53 -4.34
CA ALA A 60 6.16 12.50 -3.31
C ALA A 60 7.65 12.84 -3.22
N VAL A 61 7.95 13.89 -2.46
CA VAL A 61 9.32 14.21 -2.02
C VAL A 61 9.38 14.35 -0.50
N LEU A 62 10.53 14.01 0.06
CA LEU A 62 10.92 14.38 1.41
C LEU A 62 11.91 15.53 1.33
N GLU A 63 11.61 16.62 2.01
CA GLU A 63 12.45 17.82 2.07
C GLU A 63 12.57 18.33 3.50
N THR A 64 13.60 19.12 3.78
CA THR A 64 13.70 19.86 5.04
C THR A 64 12.65 20.98 5.06
N ALA A 65 12.34 21.51 6.24
CA ALA A 65 11.48 22.70 6.38
C ALA A 65 12.00 23.93 5.59
N ALA A 66 13.30 23.96 5.27
CA ALA A 66 13.92 24.99 4.43
C ALA A 66 13.79 24.71 2.92
N GLY A 67 13.13 23.62 2.52
CA GLY A 67 12.95 23.22 1.11
C GLY A 67 14.13 22.48 0.50
N THR A 68 15.07 21.99 1.31
CA THR A 68 16.19 21.16 0.79
C THR A 68 15.69 19.75 0.52
N LEU A 69 15.73 19.32 -0.74
CA LEU A 69 15.36 17.96 -1.14
C LEU A 69 16.28 16.93 -0.50
N ILE A 70 15.68 15.92 0.14
CA ILE A 70 16.37 14.78 0.76
C ILE A 70 16.24 13.55 -0.14
N LYS A 71 15.02 13.22 -0.58
CA LYS A 71 14.75 12.07 -1.45
C LYS A 71 13.43 12.21 -2.20
N HIS A 72 13.34 11.51 -3.32
CA HIS A 72 12.07 11.24 -4.00
C HIS A 72 11.43 9.99 -3.40
N ILE A 73 10.12 9.88 -3.52
CA ILE A 73 9.34 8.77 -2.96
C ILE A 73 8.34 8.31 -4.01
N GLU A 74 8.40 7.02 -4.33
CA GLU A 74 7.41 6.32 -5.13
C GLU A 74 6.55 5.44 -4.22
N VAL A 75 5.24 5.42 -4.45
CA VAL A 75 4.28 4.59 -3.74
C VAL A 75 3.65 3.58 -4.71
N THR A 76 3.43 2.36 -4.23
CA THR A 76 2.68 1.35 -4.96
C THR A 76 1.88 0.49 -4.00
N LEU A 77 0.78 -0.05 -4.50
CA LEU A 77 0.03 -1.10 -3.81
C LEU A 77 0.49 -2.46 -4.32
N ALA A 78 0.64 -3.43 -3.40
CA ALA A 78 0.79 -4.84 -3.74
C ALA A 78 -0.49 -5.36 -4.45
N LEU A 79 -1.65 -4.86 -4.04
CA LEU A 79 -2.95 -5.16 -4.64
C LEU A 79 -3.22 -4.28 -5.85
N ASP A 80 -2.73 -4.72 -7.00
CA ASP A 80 -3.04 -4.10 -8.28
C ASP A 80 -3.63 -5.13 -9.27
N GLY A 81 -4.16 -4.67 -10.39
CA GLY A 81 -4.74 -5.50 -11.44
C GLY A 81 -5.94 -6.33 -10.97
N ALA A 82 -5.93 -7.63 -11.25
CA ALA A 82 -7.05 -8.53 -10.94
C ALA A 82 -7.33 -8.63 -9.42
N ALA A 83 -6.28 -8.58 -8.59
CA ALA A 83 -6.40 -8.58 -7.14
C ALA A 83 -7.02 -7.26 -6.63
N GLY A 84 -6.58 -6.13 -7.17
CA GLY A 84 -7.17 -4.82 -6.89
C GLY A 84 -8.65 -4.75 -7.30
N TYR A 85 -9.01 -5.37 -8.42
CA TYR A 85 -10.42 -5.47 -8.84
C TYR A 85 -11.27 -6.26 -7.84
N GLN A 86 -10.77 -7.39 -7.34
CA GLN A 86 -11.47 -8.15 -6.30
C GLN A 86 -11.61 -7.37 -4.99
N ALA A 87 -10.59 -6.60 -4.59
CA ALA A 87 -10.67 -5.71 -3.45
C ALA A 87 -11.74 -4.61 -3.64
N HIS A 88 -11.85 -4.04 -4.84
CA HIS A 88 -12.90 -3.09 -5.18
C HIS A 88 -14.30 -3.71 -5.09
N LEU A 89 -14.50 -4.92 -5.62
CA LEU A 89 -15.78 -5.63 -5.48
C LEU A 89 -16.15 -5.88 -4.01
N ARG A 90 -15.16 -6.15 -3.15
CA ARG A 90 -15.38 -6.31 -1.71
C ARG A 90 -15.87 -5.01 -1.07
N MET A 91 -15.27 -3.87 -1.43
CA MET A 91 -15.73 -2.57 -0.94
C MET A 91 -17.14 -2.24 -1.42
N GLN A 92 -17.48 -2.55 -2.68
CA GLN A 92 -18.86 -2.44 -3.19
C GLN A 92 -19.83 -3.30 -2.39
N HIS A 93 -19.48 -4.55 -2.11
CA HIS A 93 -20.32 -5.44 -1.31
C HIS A 93 -20.52 -4.93 0.13
N ILE A 94 -19.47 -4.42 0.78
CA ILE A 94 -19.56 -3.80 2.12
C ILE A 94 -20.47 -2.57 2.11
N VAL A 95 -20.37 -1.71 1.09
CA VAL A 95 -21.22 -0.51 0.97
C VAL A 95 -22.70 -0.91 0.85
N THR A 96 -23.00 -1.96 0.08
CA THR A 96 -24.39 -2.39 -0.14
C THR A 96 -24.96 -3.19 1.03
N HIS A 97 -24.19 -4.11 1.61
CA HIS A 97 -24.70 -5.11 2.56
C HIS A 97 -24.21 -4.88 4.01
N GLY A 98 -23.29 -3.94 4.23
CA GLY A 98 -22.69 -3.66 5.54
C GLY A 98 -21.65 -4.69 5.99
N HIS A 99 -21.42 -5.74 5.19
CA HIS A 99 -20.49 -6.83 5.51
C HIS A 99 -19.92 -7.45 4.23
N VAL A 100 -18.83 -8.21 4.38
CA VAL A 100 -18.30 -9.12 3.37
C VAL A 100 -17.68 -10.31 4.09
N SER A 101 -17.73 -11.49 3.47
CA SER A 101 -17.00 -12.63 4.00
C SER A 101 -15.51 -12.31 4.10
N PHE A 102 -14.97 -12.65 5.26
CA PHE A 102 -13.56 -12.50 5.56
C PHE A 102 -12.70 -13.52 4.79
N ALA A 103 -13.28 -14.67 4.41
CA ALA A 103 -12.60 -15.64 3.56
C ALA A 103 -12.34 -15.06 2.16
N THR A 104 -11.29 -15.54 1.49
CA THR A 104 -10.87 -15.22 0.11
C THR A 104 -11.86 -15.72 -0.95
N MET A 105 -13.17 -15.63 -0.68
CA MET A 105 -14.21 -15.94 -1.65
C MET A 105 -14.15 -14.90 -2.78
N PRO A 106 -14.02 -15.33 -4.04
CA PRO A 106 -14.16 -14.41 -5.16
C PRO A 106 -15.55 -13.78 -5.12
N LEU A 107 -15.61 -12.50 -5.48
CA LEU A 107 -16.86 -11.82 -5.76
C LEU A 107 -17.06 -11.78 -7.27
N ALA A 108 -18.29 -12.06 -7.69
CA ALA A 108 -18.72 -11.91 -9.07
C ALA A 108 -19.59 -10.67 -9.18
N ARG A 109 -19.40 -9.92 -10.26
CA ARG A 109 -20.28 -8.81 -10.62
C ARG A 109 -21.20 -9.25 -11.75
N ASN A 110 -22.51 -9.22 -11.51
CA ASN A 110 -23.50 -9.42 -12.56
C ASN A 110 -23.39 -8.25 -13.55
N ARG A 111 -23.10 -8.54 -14.82
CA ARG A 111 -22.92 -7.50 -15.85
C ARG A 111 -24.23 -6.78 -16.22
N ALA A 112 -25.37 -7.43 -16.06
CA ALA A 112 -26.68 -6.87 -16.41
C ALA A 112 -27.24 -5.98 -15.29
N THR A 113 -27.11 -6.41 -14.03
CA THR A 113 -27.66 -5.67 -12.88
C THR A 113 -26.63 -4.82 -12.15
N GLY A 114 -25.34 -5.07 -12.38
CA GLY A 114 -24.23 -4.44 -11.65
C GLY A 114 -24.03 -5.00 -10.24
N GLU A 115 -24.89 -5.92 -9.80
CA GLU A 115 -24.90 -6.50 -8.46
C GLU A 115 -23.65 -7.35 -8.19
N VAL A 116 -23.13 -7.26 -6.96
CA VAL A 116 -21.97 -8.03 -6.53
C VAL A 116 -22.43 -9.13 -5.58
N SER A 117 -22.10 -10.38 -5.89
CA SER A 117 -22.48 -11.56 -5.10
C SER A 117 -21.28 -12.47 -4.85
N HIS A 118 -21.39 -13.30 -3.82
CA HIS A 118 -20.42 -14.35 -3.54
C HIS A 118 -20.41 -15.42 -4.66
N SER A 119 -19.22 -15.84 -5.08
CA SER A 119 -19.05 -17.12 -5.79
C SER A 119 -18.95 -18.27 -4.78
N GLU A 120 -18.79 -19.51 -5.28
CA GLU A 120 -18.51 -20.68 -4.44
C GLU A 120 -17.31 -20.42 -3.51
N ALA A 121 -17.46 -20.87 -2.26
CA ALA A 121 -16.44 -20.69 -1.23
C ALA A 121 -15.26 -21.63 -1.51
N ILE A 122 -14.08 -21.04 -1.72
CA ILE A 122 -12.82 -21.79 -1.76
C ILE A 122 -12.15 -21.58 -0.41
N MET A 123 -11.93 -22.67 0.32
CA MET A 123 -11.07 -22.65 1.51
C MET A 123 -9.62 -22.57 1.05
N VAL A 124 -8.95 -21.46 1.35
CA VAL A 124 -7.53 -21.26 1.10
C VAL A 124 -6.78 -21.36 2.43
N SER A 125 -5.66 -22.06 2.46
CA SER A 125 -4.84 -22.13 3.68
C SER A 125 -4.14 -20.79 3.94
N PRO A 126 -3.88 -20.43 5.21
CA PRO A 126 -3.14 -19.21 5.54
C PRO A 126 -1.76 -19.12 4.87
N ASP A 127 -1.08 -20.26 4.68
CA ASP A 127 0.23 -20.30 4.02
C ASP A 127 0.15 -19.94 2.53
N VAL A 128 -0.91 -20.36 1.84
CA VAL A 128 -1.15 -19.99 0.44
C VAL A 128 -1.48 -18.51 0.35
N GLU A 129 -2.34 -17.98 1.24
CA GLU A 129 -2.65 -16.54 1.26
C GLU A 129 -1.41 -15.67 1.52
N ARG A 130 -0.52 -16.14 2.41
CA ARG A 130 0.75 -15.48 2.71
C ARG A 130 1.67 -15.51 1.48
N ALA A 131 1.85 -16.67 0.86
CA ALA A 131 2.70 -16.80 -0.33
C ALA A 131 2.20 -15.92 -1.49
N GLU A 132 0.89 -15.85 -1.71
CA GLU A 132 0.29 -14.94 -2.70
C GLU A 132 0.57 -13.47 -2.38
N GLU A 133 0.53 -13.07 -1.11
CA GLU A 133 0.80 -11.68 -0.72
C GLU A 133 2.27 -11.30 -0.96
N LEU A 134 3.20 -12.20 -0.60
CA LEU A 134 4.63 -11.99 -0.86
C LEU A 134 4.91 -11.88 -2.37
N ASP A 135 4.26 -12.71 -3.19
CA ASP A 135 4.38 -12.64 -4.65
C ASP A 135 3.83 -11.31 -5.21
N ARG A 136 2.73 -10.80 -4.65
CA ARG A 136 2.17 -9.49 -5.01
C ARG A 136 3.10 -8.35 -4.65
N ILE A 137 3.67 -8.37 -3.44
CA ILE A 137 4.67 -7.39 -2.99
C ILE A 137 5.85 -7.37 -3.97
N ARG A 138 6.42 -8.55 -4.25
CA ARG A 138 7.55 -8.70 -5.18
C ARG A 138 7.20 -8.21 -6.58
N THR A 139 6.06 -8.61 -7.12
CA THR A 139 5.58 -8.21 -8.44
C THR A 139 5.40 -6.70 -8.55
N ALA A 140 4.79 -6.06 -7.55
CA ALA A 140 4.58 -4.63 -7.53
C ALA A 140 5.90 -3.86 -7.53
N ALA A 141 6.85 -4.28 -6.69
CA ALA A 141 8.17 -3.66 -6.60
C ALA A 141 8.99 -3.84 -7.88
N LEU A 142 9.07 -5.06 -8.43
CA LEU A 142 9.82 -5.34 -9.66
C LEU A 142 9.25 -4.57 -10.85
N ARG A 143 7.92 -4.45 -10.94
CA ARG A 143 7.25 -3.63 -11.97
C ARG A 143 7.64 -2.16 -11.85
N LYS A 144 7.74 -1.62 -10.64
CA LYS A 144 8.22 -0.25 -10.44
C LYS A 144 9.70 -0.18 -10.79
N ALA A 145 10.54 -1.11 -10.34
CA ALA A 145 11.99 -1.13 -10.59
C ALA A 145 12.37 -1.21 -12.08
N ALA A 146 11.49 -1.74 -12.93
CA ALA A 146 11.66 -1.75 -14.39
C ALA A 146 11.54 -0.35 -15.04
N LYS A 147 11.11 0.67 -14.29
CA LYS A 147 11.02 2.06 -14.75
C LYS A 147 12.25 2.87 -14.32
N ARG A 148 12.39 4.08 -14.87
CA ARG A 148 13.46 5.03 -14.50
C ARG A 148 12.95 6.01 -13.46
N TYR A 149 13.71 6.19 -12.39
CA TYR A 149 13.47 7.18 -11.36
C TYR A 149 14.70 8.08 -11.20
N PRO A 150 14.54 9.29 -10.65
CA PRO A 150 15.66 10.09 -10.22
C PRO A 150 16.53 9.35 -9.18
N PRO A 151 17.82 9.73 -9.04
CA PRO A 151 18.64 9.23 -7.94
C PRO A 151 18.00 9.51 -6.58
N HIS A 152 18.35 8.69 -5.58
CA HIS A 152 17.84 8.80 -4.22
C HIS A 152 16.30 8.72 -4.14
N THR A 153 15.72 7.72 -4.81
CA THR A 153 14.29 7.43 -4.74
C THR A 153 14.02 6.24 -3.82
N ALA A 154 13.17 6.46 -2.82
CA ALA A 154 12.62 5.40 -1.97
C ALA A 154 11.37 4.80 -2.60
N LEU A 155 11.20 3.49 -2.50
CA LEU A 155 9.97 2.79 -2.85
C LEU A 155 9.21 2.39 -1.59
N ILE A 156 7.94 2.78 -1.53
CA ILE A 156 6.97 2.35 -0.53
C ILE A 156 6.01 1.36 -1.21
N VAL A 157 5.90 0.15 -0.67
CA VAL A 157 4.90 -0.84 -1.10
C VAL A 157 3.89 -1.02 0.03
N GLU A 158 2.65 -0.61 -0.20
CA GLU A 158 1.54 -0.93 0.72
C GLU A 158 1.03 -2.35 0.47
N TYR A 159 0.87 -3.14 1.53
CA TYR A 159 0.38 -4.51 1.48
C TYR A 159 -0.77 -4.77 2.48
N GLU A 160 -1.52 -5.85 2.28
CA GLU A 160 -2.66 -6.23 3.12
C GLU A 160 -2.21 -6.98 4.38
N ARG A 161 -2.14 -6.27 5.52
CA ARG A 161 -1.85 -6.88 6.84
C ARG A 161 -2.70 -8.10 7.17
N GLN A 162 -3.95 -8.13 6.71
CA GLN A 162 -4.87 -9.24 7.01
C GLN A 162 -4.37 -10.59 6.48
N ARG A 163 -3.38 -10.63 5.58
CA ARG A 163 -2.76 -11.86 5.08
C ARG A 163 -1.49 -12.25 5.86
N VAL A 164 -1.07 -11.40 6.81
CA VAL A 164 0.16 -11.53 7.60
C VAL A 164 -0.17 -11.22 9.07
N ARG A 165 -0.66 -12.22 9.80
CA ARG A 165 -1.27 -12.02 11.13
C ARG A 165 -0.42 -12.46 12.30
N ASP A 166 0.54 -13.34 12.06
CA ASP A 166 1.38 -13.97 13.06
C ASP A 166 2.84 -13.54 12.92
N GLN A 167 3.61 -13.80 13.98
CA GLN A 167 5.04 -13.48 14.03
C GLN A 167 5.80 -14.09 12.84
N ALA A 168 5.51 -15.35 12.51
CA ALA A 168 6.09 -16.03 11.35
C ALA A 168 5.78 -15.31 10.03
N GLY A 169 4.56 -14.80 9.86
CA GLY A 169 4.21 -13.98 8.71
C GLY A 169 5.02 -12.69 8.64
N TYR A 170 5.21 -11.99 9.75
CA TYR A 170 6.02 -10.77 9.78
C TYR A 170 7.48 -11.05 9.42
N GLU A 171 8.04 -12.16 9.92
CA GLU A 171 9.38 -12.62 9.55
C GLU A 171 9.48 -12.89 8.05
N CYS A 172 8.48 -13.56 7.45
CA CYS A 172 8.45 -13.77 5.99
C CYS A 172 8.38 -12.46 5.19
N VAL A 173 7.66 -11.44 5.68
CA VAL A 173 7.59 -10.12 5.01
C VAL A 173 8.94 -9.41 5.14
N GLN A 174 9.61 -9.50 6.28
CA GLN A 174 10.95 -8.94 6.45
C GLN A 174 11.98 -9.63 5.54
N ASP A 175 12.01 -10.96 5.51
CA ASP A 175 12.88 -11.74 4.62
C ASP A 175 12.62 -11.38 3.15
N CYS A 176 11.34 -11.22 2.78
CA CYS A 176 10.94 -10.77 1.46
C CYS A 176 11.47 -9.35 1.17
N CYS A 177 11.35 -8.42 2.12
CA CYS A 177 11.87 -7.06 1.99
C CYS A 177 13.38 -7.06 1.76
N GLU A 178 14.13 -7.86 2.51
CA GLU A 178 15.59 -7.97 2.40
C GLU A 178 16.02 -8.52 1.04
N ALA A 179 15.44 -9.66 0.63
CA ALA A 179 15.73 -10.27 -0.66
C ALA A 179 15.34 -9.34 -1.82
N LEU A 180 14.17 -8.73 -1.74
CA LEU A 180 13.64 -7.85 -2.78
C LEU A 180 14.45 -6.56 -2.90
N PHE A 181 14.90 -5.98 -1.78
CA PHE A 181 15.75 -4.80 -1.83
C PHE A 181 17.05 -5.07 -2.58
N ALA A 182 17.68 -6.24 -2.37
CA ALA A 182 18.87 -6.62 -3.10
C ALA A 182 18.64 -6.69 -4.62
N GLU A 183 17.44 -7.11 -5.06
CA GLU A 183 17.06 -7.15 -6.48
C GLU A 183 16.83 -5.76 -7.08
N ILE A 184 16.29 -4.81 -6.30
CA ILE A 184 15.88 -3.48 -6.80
C ILE A 184 16.84 -2.34 -6.43
N ALA A 185 17.93 -2.62 -5.72
CA ALA A 185 18.90 -1.63 -5.23
C ALA A 185 19.57 -0.82 -6.36
N GLY A 186 19.54 -1.30 -7.60
CA GLY A 186 20.00 -0.56 -8.78
C GLY A 186 19.09 0.60 -9.19
N THR A 187 17.83 0.60 -8.72
CA THR A 187 16.80 1.60 -9.07
C THR A 187 16.38 2.42 -7.85
N PHE A 188 16.20 1.78 -6.70
CA PHE A 188 15.75 2.43 -5.47
C PHE A 188 16.86 2.37 -4.40
N ASN A 189 17.06 3.48 -3.67
CA ASN A 189 18.00 3.50 -2.56
C ASN A 189 17.36 3.01 -1.25
N GLU A 190 16.06 2.75 -1.27
CA GLU A 190 15.31 2.34 -0.11
C GLU A 190 14.05 1.60 -0.52
N LEU A 191 13.70 0.57 0.26
CA LEU A 191 12.43 -0.13 0.19
C LEU A 191 11.80 -0.13 1.57
N ALA A 192 10.52 0.23 1.65
CA ALA A 192 9.70 0.08 2.84
C ALA A 192 8.41 -0.66 2.51
N LEU A 193 8.11 -1.71 3.28
CA LEU A 193 6.84 -2.43 3.20
C LEU A 193 5.93 -1.93 4.32
N VAL A 194 4.82 -1.31 3.94
CA VAL A 194 3.89 -0.67 4.88
C VAL A 194 2.53 -1.33 4.83
N ASP A 195 1.87 -1.37 5.97
CA ASP A 195 0.44 -1.62 6.04
C ASP A 195 -0.25 -0.39 6.67
N GLY A 196 -1.57 -0.27 6.48
CA GLY A 196 -2.34 0.85 7.04
C GLY A 196 -2.30 0.99 8.57
N GLY A 197 -1.60 0.12 9.30
CA GLY A 197 -1.38 0.17 10.75
C GLY A 197 0.09 0.22 11.21
N GLY A 198 1.09 -0.02 10.35
CA GLY A 198 2.49 -0.21 10.73
C GLY A 198 3.45 -0.43 9.54
N VAL A 199 4.74 -0.63 9.82
CA VAL A 199 5.79 -0.97 8.85
C VAL A 199 6.38 -2.28 9.31
N PHE A 200 6.62 -3.19 8.37
CA PHE A 200 7.23 -4.47 8.64
C PHE A 200 8.20 -4.77 7.50
N GLY A 201 9.45 -4.31 7.67
CA GLY A 201 10.52 -4.45 6.68
C GLY A 201 10.95 -3.11 6.08
N SER A 202 12.21 -2.75 6.29
CA SER A 202 12.86 -1.65 5.57
C SER A 202 14.33 -1.89 5.38
N GLN A 203 14.82 -1.47 4.22
CA GLN A 203 16.23 -1.56 3.88
C GLN A 203 16.73 -0.21 3.38
N HIS A 204 17.86 0.24 3.92
CA HIS A 204 18.60 1.43 3.51
C HIS A 204 20.09 1.09 3.42
N PRO A 205 20.86 1.68 2.49
CA PRO A 205 22.31 1.61 2.52
C PRO A 205 22.82 2.35 3.76
N GLY A 206 23.13 1.60 4.82
CA GLY A 206 23.66 2.13 6.08
C GLY A 206 22.95 1.66 7.37
N ALA A 207 21.88 0.88 7.27
CA ALA A 207 21.23 0.31 8.45
C ALA A 207 22.04 -0.90 8.99
N SER A 208 23.06 -0.62 9.80
CA SER A 208 23.45 -1.55 10.85
C SER A 208 22.31 -1.56 11.86
N HIS A 209 21.69 -2.72 12.10
CA HIS A 209 20.72 -2.88 13.17
C HIS A 209 21.32 -2.35 14.48
N ALA A 210 20.82 -1.21 14.97
CA ALA A 210 20.93 -0.88 16.38
C ALA A 210 19.88 -1.72 17.10
N ALA A 211 20.39 -2.64 17.93
CA ALA A 211 19.64 -3.56 18.77
C ALA A 211 18.63 -2.87 19.70
#